data_AF-A0A0C3KBH8-F1
#
_entry.id   AF-A0A0C3KBH8-F1
#
_cell.length_a   1.000
_cell.length_b   1.000
_cell.length_c   1.000
_cell.angle_alpha   90.00
_cell.angle_beta   90.00
_cell.angle_gamma   90.00
#
_symmetry.space_group_name_H-M   'P 1'
#
loop_
_entity.id
_entity.type
_entity.pdbx_description
1 polymer ?
#
loop_
_entity_poly.entity_id
_entity_poly.type
_entity_poly.pdbx_seq_one_letter_code
_entity_poly.pdbx_strand_id
1 'polypeptide(L)'
;MKGKDLWVHSYRMPPDSNNSIKIEVGIEDCLHVEFENNKSKYHLKDVIVGKIYFLLVRIKIKDMELSIIRRETTGAVPKQYNESETITKFEIMDGAPDEV
;
A
#
# COMPACT_ATOMS: atom_id res chain seq x y z
N MET A 1 -43.53 -10.54 2.09
CA MET A 1 -42.72 -10.52 0.86
C MET A 1 -41.27 -10.80 1.25
N LYS A 2 -40.61 -11.81 0.67
CA LYS A 2 -39.16 -11.98 0.84
C LYS A 2 -38.46 -10.94 -0.05
N GLY A 3 -37.52 -10.19 0.52
CA GLY A 3 -36.68 -9.28 -0.25
C GLY A 3 -35.88 -10.04 -1.31
N LYS A 4 -35.60 -9.37 -2.43
CA LYS A 4 -34.63 -9.85 -3.43
C LYS A 4 -33.39 -8.98 -3.29
N ASP A 5 -32.25 -9.62 -3.10
CA ASP A 5 -30.97 -8.93 -3.09
C ASP A 5 -30.56 -8.60 -4.52
N LEU A 6 -29.98 -7.41 -4.70
CA LEU A 6 -29.46 -6.91 -5.96
C LEU A 6 -28.06 -6.36 -5.73
N TRP A 7 -27.15 -6.63 -6.66
CA TRP A 7 -25.81 -6.03 -6.65
C TRP A 7 -25.81 -4.75 -7.49
N VAL A 8 -25.32 -3.65 -6.92
CA VAL A 8 -25.18 -2.38 -7.62
C VAL A 8 -23.70 -2.00 -7.65
N HIS A 9 -23.19 -1.75 -8.85
CA HIS A 9 -21.81 -1.30 -9.06
C HIS A 9 -21.79 0.16 -9.49
N SER A 10 -20.94 0.97 -8.84
CA SER A 10 -20.71 2.37 -9.21
C SER A 10 -19.46 2.49 -10.07
N TYR A 11 -19.64 2.78 -11.37
CA TYR A 11 -18.54 3.07 -12.26
C TYR A 11 -18.00 4.48 -12.04
N ARG A 12 -16.68 4.64 -12.02
CA ARG A 12 -16.00 5.95 -12.04
C ARG A 12 -15.07 6.05 -13.23
N MET A 13 -15.06 7.22 -13.85
CA MET A 13 -14.07 7.53 -14.89
C MET A 13 -12.67 7.63 -14.28
N PRO A 14 -11.61 7.33 -15.06
CA PRO A 14 -10.25 7.61 -14.65
C PRO A 14 -10.10 9.09 -14.24
N PRO A 15 -9.30 9.39 -13.20
CA PRO A 15 -9.08 10.76 -12.77
C PRO A 15 -8.27 11.52 -13.84
N ASP A 16 -8.51 12.83 -13.98
CA ASP A 16 -7.78 13.69 -14.91
C ASP A 16 -6.27 13.74 -14.60
N SER A 17 -5.90 13.56 -13.33
CA SER A 17 -4.53 13.45 -12.86
C SER A 17 -4.34 12.29 -11.88
N ASN A 18 -3.20 11.62 -11.99
CA ASN A 18 -2.85 10.47 -11.14
C ASN A 18 -1.34 10.48 -10.87
N ASN A 19 -0.95 11.28 -9.89
CA ASN A 19 0.46 11.46 -9.56
C ASN A 19 1.05 10.21 -8.90
N SER A 20 2.37 10.02 -9.04
CA SER A 20 3.12 9.03 -8.27
C SER A 20 3.08 9.36 -6.78
N ILE A 21 3.19 8.33 -5.93
CA ILE A 21 3.39 8.51 -4.49
C ILE A 21 4.82 8.07 -4.18
N LYS A 22 5.52 8.90 -3.42
CA LYS A 22 6.83 8.60 -2.86
C LYS A 22 6.69 8.42 -1.35
N ILE A 23 7.22 7.32 -0.84
CA ILE A 23 7.24 6.95 0.57
C ILE A 23 8.71 6.82 0.97
N GLU A 24 9.08 7.42 2.09
CA GLU A 24 10.44 7.39 2.63
C GLU A 24 10.41 6.73 4.00
N VAL A 25 11.37 5.83 4.25
CA VAL A 25 11.61 5.20 5.54
C VAL A 25 13.08 5.40 5.90
N GLY A 26 13.31 6.06 7.04
CA GLY A 26 14.64 6.45 7.49
C GLY A 26 14.88 6.15 8.96
N ILE A 27 16.09 5.70 9.27
CA ILE A 27 16.70 5.71 10.59
C ILE A 27 18.02 6.43 10.43
N GLU A 28 18.22 7.50 11.20
CA GLU A 28 19.42 8.34 11.15
C GLU A 28 20.71 7.50 11.18
N ASP A 29 21.62 7.80 10.26
CA ASP A 29 22.91 7.13 10.07
C ASP A 29 22.88 5.60 9.88
N CYS A 30 21.70 4.99 9.70
CA CYS A 30 21.52 3.53 9.70
C CYS A 30 20.79 3.00 8.46
N LEU A 31 19.67 3.62 8.09
CA LEU A 31 18.80 3.13 7.01
C LEU A 31 18.15 4.30 6.30
N HIS A 32 18.16 4.32 4.99
CA HIS A 32 17.35 5.21 4.18
C HIS A 32 16.89 4.45 2.93
N VAL A 33 15.58 4.17 2.88
CA VAL A 33 14.92 3.49 1.76
C VAL A 33 13.78 4.36 1.27
N GLU A 34 13.68 4.52 -0.04
CA GLU A 34 12.56 5.18 -0.69
C GLU A 34 11.79 4.18 -1.53
N PHE A 35 10.45 4.25 -1.50
CA PHE A 35 9.57 3.54 -2.41
C PHE A 35 8.76 4.56 -3.22
N GLU A 36 8.75 4.40 -4.53
CA GLU A 36 7.94 5.21 -5.45
C GLU A 36 7.02 4.29 -6.25
N ASN A 37 5.70 4.54 -6.22
CA ASN A 37 4.76 3.88 -7.12
C ASN A 37 4.20 4.86 -8.17
N ASN A 38 3.81 4.33 -9.32
CA ASN A 38 3.49 5.11 -10.51
C ASN A 38 2.17 5.90 -10.45
N LYS A 39 1.26 5.55 -9.53
CA LYS A 39 -0.08 6.13 -9.42
C LYS A 39 -0.53 6.20 -7.96
N SER A 40 -1.42 7.14 -7.65
CA SER A 40 -2.12 7.26 -6.36
C SER A 40 -3.51 6.62 -6.35
N LYS A 41 -4.09 6.37 -7.53
CA LYS A 41 -5.40 5.74 -7.71
C LYS A 41 -5.30 4.59 -8.71
N TYR A 42 -5.90 3.45 -8.39
CA TYR A 42 -5.85 2.23 -9.20
C TYR A 42 -7.26 1.70 -9.47
N HIS A 43 -7.49 1.12 -10.65
CA HIS A 43 -8.69 0.33 -10.89
C HIS A 43 -8.57 -1.06 -10.23
N LEU A 44 -9.70 -1.75 -10.02
CA LEU A 44 -9.72 -3.06 -9.32
C LEU A 44 -8.93 -4.19 -10.01
N LYS A 45 -8.47 -3.98 -11.24
CA LYS A 45 -7.69 -4.93 -12.04
C LYS A 45 -6.32 -4.35 -12.46
N ASP A 46 -5.92 -3.23 -11.85
CA ASP A 46 -4.72 -2.49 -12.25
C ASP A 46 -3.49 -3.17 -11.69
N VAL A 47 -2.32 -2.72 -12.15
CA VAL A 47 -1.03 -3.16 -11.64
C VAL A 47 -0.35 -1.99 -10.95
N ILE A 48 0.08 -2.23 -9.71
CA ILE A 48 0.95 -1.30 -8.98
C ILE A 48 2.36 -1.51 -9.51
N VAL A 49 2.91 -0.49 -10.17
CA VAL A 49 4.31 -0.50 -10.64
C VAL A 49 5.08 0.46 -9.76
N GLY A 50 6.17 -0.01 -9.16
CA GLY A 50 6.98 0.82 -8.29
C GLY A 50 8.47 0.48 -8.35
N LYS A 51 9.26 1.34 -7.71
CA LYS A 51 10.71 1.24 -7.57
C LYS A 51 11.08 1.46 -6.12
N ILE A 52 12.04 0.68 -5.64
CA ILE A 52 12.63 0.83 -4.31
C ILE A 52 14.07 1.29 -4.50
N TYR A 53 14.44 2.38 -3.83
CA TYR A 53 15.77 2.93 -3.84
C TYR A 53 16.39 2.76 -2.46
N PHE A 54 17.50 2.03 -2.39
CA PHE A 54 18.29 1.87 -1.19
C PHE A 54 19.37 2.96 -1.19
N LEU A 55 19.15 4.02 -0.41
CA LEU A 55 20.06 5.17 -0.33
C LEU A 55 21.13 4.99 0.75
N LEU A 56 20.77 4.36 1.87
CA LEU A 56 21.70 4.00 2.95
C LEU A 56 21.28 2.66 3.57
N VAL A 57 22.21 1.71 3.64
CA VAL A 57 21.98 0.41 4.29
C VAL A 57 23.19 0.09 5.17
N ARG A 58 23.09 0.39 6.47
CA ARG A 58 24.12 0.06 7.48
C ARG A 58 23.63 -0.94 8.52
N ILE A 59 22.37 -1.37 8.42
CA ILE A 59 21.77 -2.42 9.23
C ILE A 59 21.32 -3.57 8.33
N LYS A 60 21.46 -4.80 8.80
CA LYS A 60 20.97 -5.97 8.08
C LYS A 60 19.45 -5.99 8.08
N ILE A 61 18.85 -5.86 6.90
CA ILE A 61 17.42 -6.02 6.71
C ILE A 61 17.13 -7.52 6.70
N LYS A 62 16.27 -7.98 7.60
CA LYS A 62 15.90 -9.40 7.69
C LYS A 62 14.82 -9.76 6.68
N ASP A 63 13.82 -8.91 6.56
CA ASP A 63 12.61 -9.12 5.77
C ASP A 63 12.11 -7.74 5.32
N MET A 64 11.60 -7.68 4.09
CA MET A 64 10.91 -6.51 3.57
C MET A 64 9.69 -6.97 2.76
N GLU A 65 8.51 -6.44 3.09
CA GLU A 65 7.27 -6.74 2.38
C GLU A 65 6.44 -5.48 2.09
N LEU A 66 5.67 -5.52 1.01
CA LEU A 66 4.62 -4.56 0.69
C LEU A 66 3.25 -5.17 0.99
N SER A 67 2.46 -4.52 1.83
CA SER A 67 1.12 -4.98 2.19
C SER A 67 0.02 -4.09 1.61
N ILE A 68 -1.05 -4.69 1.10
CA ILE A 68 -2.31 -3.98 0.82
C ILE A 68 -3.21 -4.17 2.05
N ILE A 69 -3.53 -3.06 2.72
CA ILE A 69 -4.35 -3.07 3.94
C ILE A 69 -5.69 -2.38 3.66
N ARG A 70 -6.78 -3.10 3.89
CA ARG A 70 -8.14 -2.55 3.88
C ARG A 70 -8.46 -2.05 5.28
N ARG A 71 -8.89 -0.79 5.39
CA ARG A 71 -9.39 -0.20 6.65
C ARG A 71 -10.87 0.12 6.49
N GLU A 72 -11.70 -0.44 7.35
CA GLU A 72 -13.13 -0.14 7.42
C GLU A 72 -13.40 0.73 8.66
N THR A 73 -14.20 1.77 8.48
CA THR A 73 -14.66 2.65 9.58
C THR A 73 -16.18 2.65 9.58
N THR A 74 -16.78 2.22 10.69
CA THR A 74 -18.23 2.08 10.84
C THR A 74 -18.71 2.85 12.07
N GLY A 75 -19.90 3.45 11.97
CA GLY A 75 -20.52 4.24 13.03
C GLY A 75 -20.20 5.74 12.96
N ALA A 76 -20.67 6.49 13.94
CA ALA A 76 -20.47 7.93 14.07
C ALA A 76 -20.05 8.25 15.51
N VAL A 77 -19.36 9.37 15.71
CA VAL A 77 -18.94 9.83 17.04
C VAL A 77 -20.17 9.90 17.98
N PRO A 78 -20.10 9.35 19.20
CA PRO A 78 -18.92 8.77 19.89
C PRO A 78 -18.68 7.26 19.68
N LYS A 79 -19.53 6.56 18.93
CA LYS A 79 -19.47 5.10 18.71
C LYS A 79 -18.90 4.75 17.34
N GLN A 80 -17.64 5.14 17.11
CA GLN A 80 -16.92 4.79 15.88
C GLN A 80 -16.08 3.52 16.10
N TYR A 81 -16.13 2.61 15.13
CA TYR A 81 -15.37 1.37 15.09
C TYR A 81 -14.45 1.39 13.87
N ASN A 82 -13.22 0.91 14.04
CA ASN A 82 -12.25 0.80 12.95
C ASN A 82 -11.74 -0.65 12.89
N GLU A 83 -11.83 -1.27 11.72
CA GLU A 83 -11.30 -2.59 11.42
C GLU A 83 -10.18 -2.47 10.39
N SER A 84 -9.14 -3.28 10.51
CA SER A 84 -8.01 -3.30 9.58
C SER A 84 -7.67 -4.73 9.21
N GLU A 85 -7.60 -5.00 7.91
CA GLU A 85 -7.33 -6.32 7.35
C GLU A 85 -6.19 -6.23 6.34
N THR A 86 -5.22 -7.13 6.44
CA THR A 86 -4.17 -7.28 5.41
C THR A 86 -4.72 -8.16 4.30
N ILE A 87 -5.02 -7.56 3.15
CA ILE A 87 -5.60 -8.23 1.98
C ILE A 87 -4.57 -9.12 1.29
N THR A 88 -3.34 -8.61 1.17
CA THR A 88 -2.23 -9.36 0.58
C THR A 88 -0.89 -8.78 1.03
N LYS A 89 0.14 -9.62 0.94
CA LYS A 89 1.53 -9.33 1.26
C LYS A 89 2.38 -9.75 0.07
N PHE A 90 3.23 -8.85 -0.38
CA PHE A 90 4.24 -9.09 -1.40
C PHE A 90 5.60 -8.99 -0.76
N GLU A 91 6.26 -10.13 -0.61
CA GLU A 91 7.66 -10.18 -0.19
C GLU A 91 8.54 -9.52 -1.27
N ILE A 92 9.33 -8.53 -0.85
CA ILE A 92 10.21 -7.76 -1.73
C ILE A 92 11.62 -8.34 -1.67
N MET A 93 12.05 -8.78 -0.49
CA MET A 93 13.43 -9.17 -0.26
C MET A 93 13.53 -10.21 0.86
N ASP A 94 14.16 -11.35 0.55
CA ASP A 94 14.60 -12.37 1.50
C ASP A 94 16.12 -12.21 1.71
N GLY A 95 16.51 -11.43 2.73
CA GLY A 95 17.92 -11.12 3.03
C GLY A 95 18.34 -9.66 2.78
N ALA A 96 19.64 -9.36 2.86
CA ALA A 96 20.16 -8.01 2.65
C ALA A 96 20.39 -7.74 1.15
N PRO A 97 20.12 -6.52 0.63
CA PRO A 97 20.52 -6.17 -0.72
C PRO A 97 22.05 -6.15 -0.75
N ASP A 98 22.66 -6.99 -1.59
CA ASP A 98 24.11 -7.21 -1.62
C ASP A 98 24.87 -5.87 -1.76
N GLU A 99 25.92 -5.71 -0.97
CA GLU A 99 26.94 -4.68 -1.17
C GLU A 99 27.63 -4.96 -2.52
N VAL A 100 27.38 -4.12 -3.52
CA VAL A 100 28.16 -4.10 -4.77
C VAL A 100 29.45 -3.31 -4.56
#